data_AF-A0A496LQS5-F1
#
_entry.id   AF-A0A496LQS5-F1
#
_cell.length_a   1.000
_cell.length_b   1.000
_cell.length_c   1.000
_cell.angle_alpha   90.00
_cell.angle_beta   90.00
_cell.angle_gamma   90.00
#
_symmetry.space_group_name_H-M   'P 1'
#
loop_
_entity.id
_entity.type
_entity.pdbx_description
1 polymer ?
#
loop_
_entity_poly.entity_id
_entity_poly.type
_entity_poly.pdbx_seq_one_letter_code
_entity_poly.pdbx_strand_id
1 'polypeptide(L)'
;MPEFNIAFARIDNALPFVHILAVIVFIGFQANFLLMAKFFMKNLGNDAQSYETIISMMKRLGYAVYGSILIIGATGPMLAKESAAKTADPMLDTVLTTKWALYGFLLLNIIYVTYRLNKAVKAFKNSEYVELHENLIVTIYYFIPLNVAFALLATYLGIAYREF
;
A
#
# COMPACT_ATOMS: atom_id res chain seq x y z
N MET A 1 19.65 -41.63 9.69
CA MET A 1 19.06 -40.56 10.51
C MET A 1 18.45 -39.54 9.56
N PRO A 2 17.21 -39.09 9.74
CA PRO A 2 16.70 -38.00 8.94
C PRO A 2 17.42 -36.72 9.39
N GLU A 3 18.08 -36.03 8.45
CA GLU A 3 18.62 -34.70 8.70
C GLU A 3 17.45 -33.77 8.97
N PHE A 4 17.22 -33.44 10.24
CA PHE A 4 16.34 -32.34 10.60
C PHE A 4 17.02 -31.05 10.13
N ASN A 5 16.68 -30.62 8.93
CA ASN A 5 17.12 -29.33 8.38
C ASN A 5 16.24 -28.22 8.98
N ILE A 6 16.46 -27.94 10.27
CA ILE A 6 15.78 -26.92 11.10
C ILE A 6 16.31 -25.49 10.85
N ALA A 7 16.96 -25.25 9.72
CA ALA A 7 17.44 -23.91 9.38
C ALA A 7 16.25 -22.98 9.09
N PHE A 8 15.91 -22.10 10.05
CA PHE A 8 14.91 -21.05 9.88
C PHE A 8 15.21 -20.12 8.68
N ALA A 9 16.48 -20.01 8.30
CA ALA A 9 16.98 -19.21 7.19
C ALA A 9 17.25 -20.07 5.94
N ARG A 10 16.20 -20.66 5.35
CA ARG A 10 16.29 -21.24 4.00
C ARG A 10 16.18 -20.11 2.98
N ILE A 11 17.04 -20.12 1.95
CA ILE A 11 16.97 -19.15 0.86
C ILE A 11 15.62 -19.22 0.13
N ASP A 12 15.01 -20.41 0.11
CA ASP A 12 13.65 -20.68 -0.39
C ASP A 12 12.58 -19.80 0.30
N ASN A 13 12.80 -19.41 1.57
CA ASN A 13 11.87 -18.58 2.33
C ASN A 13 12.16 -17.07 2.20
N ALA A 14 13.26 -16.68 1.56
CA ALA A 14 13.66 -15.28 1.47
C ALA A 14 12.66 -14.45 0.63
N LEU A 15 12.20 -15.00 -0.49
CA LEU A 15 11.26 -14.31 -1.39
C LEU A 15 9.87 -14.13 -0.74
N PRO A 16 9.22 -15.17 -0.16
CA PRO A 16 7.98 -14.98 0.60
C PRO A 16 8.14 -13.99 1.76
N PHE A 17 9.28 -14.02 2.46
CA PHE A 17 9.55 -13.11 3.57
C PHE A 17 9.61 -11.65 3.11
N VAL A 18 10.33 -11.36 2.02
CA VAL A 18 10.42 -10.02 1.43
C VAL A 18 9.04 -9.53 0.97
N HIS A 19 8.24 -10.41 0.35
CA HIS A 19 6.88 -10.08 -0.08
C HIS A 19 6.00 -9.69 1.12
N ILE A 20 5.93 -10.53 2.15
CA ILE A 20 5.13 -10.27 3.36
C ILE A 20 5.61 -8.99 4.05
N LEU A 21 6.92 -8.79 4.16
CA LEU A 21 7.48 -7.58 4.76
C LEU A 21 7.06 -6.32 3.99
N ALA A 22 7.07 -6.37 2.65
CA ALA A 22 6.61 -5.27 1.82
C ALA A 22 5.11 -5.00 2.01
N VAL A 23 4.27 -6.03 2.12
CA VAL A 23 2.83 -5.89 2.42
C VAL A 23 2.60 -5.24 3.79
N ILE A 24 3.33 -5.67 4.82
CA ILE A 24 3.25 -5.09 6.17
C ILE A 24 3.65 -3.63 6.16
N VAL A 25 4.76 -3.29 5.49
CA VAL A 25 5.21 -1.89 5.32
C VAL A 25 4.14 -1.08 4.59
N PHE A 26 3.57 -1.60 3.51
CA PHE A 26 2.53 -0.91 2.74
C PHE A 26 1.32 -0.57 3.63
N ILE A 27 0.75 -1.57 4.32
CA ILE A 27 -0.43 -1.40 5.17
C ILE A 27 -0.10 -0.49 6.37
N GLY A 28 1.03 -0.72 7.03
CA GLY A 28 1.45 0.04 8.21
C GLY A 28 1.65 1.53 7.91
N PHE A 29 2.30 1.86 6.79
CA PHE A 29 2.48 3.25 6.39
C PHE A 29 1.16 3.92 5.97
N GLN A 30 0.27 3.21 5.26
CA GLN A 30 -1.05 3.75 4.91
C GLN A 30 -1.92 4.00 6.16
N ALA A 31 -1.92 3.06 7.12
CA ALA A 31 -2.66 3.19 8.37
C ALA A 31 -2.09 4.32 9.26
N ASN A 32 -0.77 4.39 9.39
CA ASN A 32 -0.11 5.48 10.11
C ASN A 32 -0.43 6.84 9.46
N PHE A 33 -0.38 6.90 8.13
CA PHE A 33 -0.75 8.09 7.39
C PHE A 33 -2.20 8.50 7.66
N LEU A 34 -3.14 7.57 7.63
CA LEU A 34 -4.55 7.83 7.90
C LEU A 34 -4.77 8.45 9.29
N LEU A 35 -4.13 7.90 10.32
CA LEU A 35 -4.25 8.37 11.70
C LEU A 35 -3.65 9.77 11.88
N MET A 36 -2.39 9.94 11.45
CA MET A 36 -1.70 11.23 11.50
C MET A 36 -2.46 12.31 10.73
N ALA A 37 -2.83 12.03 9.48
CA ALA A 37 -3.46 13.02 8.62
C ALA A 37 -4.87 13.40 9.11
N LYS A 38 -5.66 12.44 9.64
CA LYS A 38 -6.95 12.76 10.27
C LYS A 38 -6.78 13.60 11.53
N PHE A 39 -5.79 13.30 12.36
CA PHE A 39 -5.50 14.08 13.57
C PHE A 39 -5.13 15.53 13.21
N PHE A 40 -4.22 15.70 12.25
CA PHE A 40 -3.79 17.02 11.79
C PHE A 40 -4.92 17.79 11.09
N MET A 41 -5.71 17.15 10.22
CA MET A 41 -6.86 17.80 9.55
C MET A 41 -7.96 18.22 10.52
N LYS A 42 -8.18 17.46 11.61
CA LYS A 42 -9.17 17.83 12.64
C LYS A 42 -8.73 19.04 13.46
N ASN A 43 -7.43 19.16 13.70
CA ASN A 43 -6.82 20.23 14.50
C ASN A 43 -6.24 21.35 13.62
N LEU A 44 -6.60 21.39 12.34
CA LEU A 44 -6.07 22.35 11.39
C LEU A 44 -6.62 23.73 11.72
N GLY A 45 -5.76 24.64 12.21
CA GLY A 45 -6.03 26.06 12.11
C GLY A 45 -5.96 26.50 10.65
N ASN A 46 -6.54 27.66 10.31
CA ASN A 46 -6.37 28.31 8.99
C ASN A 46 -4.95 28.87 8.80
N ASP A 47 -3.94 28.16 9.26
CA ASP A 47 -2.54 28.55 9.26
C ASP A 47 -1.76 27.80 8.18
N ALA A 48 -0.99 28.54 7.39
CA ALA A 48 -0.21 28.03 6.28
C ALA A 48 0.84 26.99 6.71
N GLN A 49 1.41 27.15 7.91
CA GLN A 49 2.42 26.24 8.44
C GLN A 49 1.85 24.82 8.67
N SER A 50 0.59 24.73 9.08
CA SER A 50 -0.10 23.44 9.30
C SER A 50 -0.27 22.67 7.98
N TYR A 51 -0.66 23.37 6.92
CA TYR A 51 -0.78 22.79 5.58
C TYR A 51 0.56 22.34 5.01
N GLU A 52 1.60 23.16 5.16
CA GLU A 52 2.95 22.81 4.71
C GLU A 52 3.46 21.53 5.39
N THR A 53 3.23 21.43 6.70
CA THR A 53 3.62 20.27 7.51
C THR A 53 2.94 18.99 7.02
N ILE A 54 1.61 19.02 6.81
CA ILE A 54 0.87 17.87 6.27
C ILE A 54 1.43 17.46 4.92
N ILE A 55 1.53 18.39 3.97
CA ILE A 55 2.00 18.11 2.60
C ILE A 55 3.39 17.48 2.61
N SER A 56 4.31 18.01 3.43
CA SER A 56 5.65 17.46 3.60
C SER A 56 5.63 16.03 4.12
N MET A 57 4.82 15.75 5.15
CA MET A 57 4.63 14.40 5.67
C MET A 57 4.04 13.44 4.63
N MET A 58 3.06 13.88 3.83
CA MET A 58 2.47 13.06 2.76
C MET A 58 3.50 12.66 1.72
N LYS A 59 4.35 13.60 1.29
CA LYS A 59 5.41 13.30 0.32
C LYS A 59 6.41 12.29 0.86
N ARG A 60 6.86 12.50 2.11
CA ARG A 60 7.87 11.64 2.72
C ARG A 60 7.36 10.23 2.94
N LEU A 61 6.14 10.08 3.47
CA LEU A 61 5.49 8.78 3.66
C LEU A 61 5.12 8.12 2.33
N GLY A 62 4.83 8.92 1.30
CA GLY A 62 4.59 8.46 -0.06
C GLY A 62 5.72 7.61 -0.63
N TYR A 63 6.99 7.96 -0.38
CA TYR A 63 8.12 7.15 -0.84
C TYR A 63 8.13 5.72 -0.30
N ALA A 64 7.75 5.51 0.96
CA ALA A 64 7.66 4.18 1.55
C ALA A 64 6.50 3.37 0.93
N VAL A 65 5.38 4.03 0.63
CA VAL A 65 4.25 3.43 -0.09
C VAL A 65 4.64 3.04 -1.52
N TYR A 66 5.32 3.92 -2.26
CA TYR A 66 5.78 3.63 -3.61
C TYR A 66 6.81 2.49 -3.63
N GLY A 67 7.75 2.50 -2.68
CA GLY A 67 8.75 1.42 -2.57
C GLY A 67 8.10 0.07 -2.29
N SER A 68 7.18 0.02 -1.33
CA SER A 68 6.51 -1.23 -0.97
C SER A 68 5.60 -1.78 -2.08
N ILE A 69 4.82 -0.94 -2.78
CA ILE A 69 3.97 -1.41 -3.88
C ILE A 69 4.78 -1.96 -5.08
N LEU A 70 5.97 -1.40 -5.32
CA LEU A 70 6.87 -1.91 -6.35
C LEU A 70 7.44 -3.29 -5.97
N ILE A 71 7.87 -3.46 -4.72
CA ILE A 71 8.35 -4.75 -4.22
C ILE A 71 7.25 -5.81 -4.28
N ILE A 72 6.03 -5.47 -3.86
CA ILE A 72 4.86 -6.38 -3.95
C ILE A 72 4.61 -6.80 -5.40
N GLY A 73 4.64 -5.85 -6.34
CA GLY A 73 4.44 -6.13 -7.76
C GLY A 73 5.53 -6.97 -8.41
N ALA A 74 6.78 -6.85 -7.94
CA ALA A 74 7.89 -7.66 -8.43
C ALA A 74 7.87 -9.09 -7.85
N THR A 75 7.61 -9.21 -6.55
CA THR A 75 7.68 -10.49 -5.82
C THR A 75 6.43 -11.35 -6.01
N GLY A 76 5.23 -10.75 -6.10
CA GLY A 76 3.96 -11.47 -6.31
C GLY A 76 3.94 -12.42 -7.52
N PRO A 77 4.32 -12.01 -8.74
CA PRO A 77 4.34 -12.92 -9.89
C PRO A 77 5.41 -14.01 -9.79
N MET A 78 6.51 -13.75 -9.09
CA MET A 78 7.55 -14.76 -8.87
C MET A 78 7.03 -15.89 -7.98
N LEU A 79 6.32 -15.54 -6.90
CA LEU A 79 5.73 -16.52 -6.00
C LEU A 79 4.54 -17.25 -6.63
N ALA A 80 3.70 -16.55 -7.40
CA ALA A 80 2.59 -17.17 -8.13
C ALA A 80 3.07 -18.26 -9.11
N LYS A 81 4.21 -18.05 -9.78
CA LYS A 81 4.80 -19.07 -10.67
C LYS A 81 5.29 -20.31 -9.91
N GLU A 82 5.83 -20.12 -8.71
CA GLU A 82 6.29 -21.23 -7.88
C GLU A 82 5.12 -22.10 -7.40
N SER A 83 3.96 -21.49 -7.12
CA SER A 83 2.75 -22.21 -6.72
C SER A 83 2.00 -22.85 -7.90
N ALA A 84 1.87 -22.15 -9.02
CA ALA A 84 1.18 -22.69 -10.21
C ALA A 84 1.86 -23.96 -10.75
N ALA A 85 3.17 -24.11 -10.54
CA ALA A 85 3.90 -25.34 -10.85
C ALA A 85 3.53 -26.54 -9.95
N LYS A 86 2.91 -26.29 -8.78
CA LYS A 86 2.62 -27.29 -7.74
C LYS A 86 1.14 -27.71 -7.69
N THR A 87 0.19 -26.91 -8.20
CA THR A 87 -1.24 -27.20 -8.04
C THR A 87 -2.08 -26.72 -9.22
N ALA A 88 -2.76 -27.65 -9.92
CA ALA A 88 -3.73 -27.35 -11.00
C ALA A 88 -5.16 -27.21 -10.44
N ASP A 89 -5.37 -26.31 -9.47
CA ASP A 89 -6.67 -26.06 -8.86
C ASP A 89 -7.33 -24.78 -9.45
N PRO A 90 -8.50 -24.87 -10.10
CA PRO A 90 -9.19 -23.71 -10.68
C PRO A 90 -9.63 -22.66 -9.63
N MET A 91 -9.80 -23.06 -8.36
CA MET A 91 -10.11 -22.14 -7.27
C MET A 91 -8.91 -21.25 -6.93
N LEU A 92 -7.70 -21.81 -7.01
CA LEU A 92 -6.44 -21.11 -6.75
C LEU A 92 -6.15 -20.07 -7.85
N ASP A 93 -6.40 -20.42 -9.11
CA ASP A 93 -6.27 -19.49 -10.25
C ASP A 93 -7.21 -18.27 -10.13
N THR A 94 -8.45 -18.51 -9.67
CA THR A 94 -9.42 -17.44 -9.39
C THR A 94 -8.93 -16.49 -8.30
N VAL A 95 -8.32 -17.02 -7.23
CA VAL A 95 -7.76 -16.21 -6.13
C VAL A 95 -6.55 -15.40 -6.59
N LEU A 96 -5.63 -16.01 -7.35
CA LEU A 96 -4.47 -15.31 -7.91
C LEU A 96 -4.91 -14.16 -8.83
N THR A 97 -5.88 -14.42 -9.72
CA THR A 97 -6.44 -13.40 -10.61
C THR A 97 -7.07 -12.25 -9.80
N THR A 98 -7.80 -12.57 -8.74
CA THR A 98 -8.38 -11.57 -7.84
C THR A 98 -7.31 -10.74 -7.12
N LYS A 99 -6.24 -11.36 -6.61
CA LYS A 99 -5.10 -10.64 -6.00
C LYS A 99 -4.45 -9.68 -7.01
N TRP A 100 -4.30 -10.10 -8.26
CA TRP A 100 -3.78 -9.24 -9.34
C TRP A 100 -4.70 -8.06 -9.66
N ALA A 101 -6.02 -8.29 -9.69
CA ALA A 101 -6.99 -7.22 -9.86
C ALA A 101 -6.93 -6.21 -8.70
N LEU A 102 -6.84 -6.70 -7.46
CA LEU A 102 -6.67 -5.85 -6.26
C LEU A 102 -5.35 -5.06 -6.29
N TYR A 103 -4.26 -5.70 -6.70
CA TYR A 103 -2.97 -5.04 -6.86
C TYR A 103 -3.05 -3.91 -7.92
N GLY A 104 -3.65 -4.20 -9.09
CA GLY A 104 -3.86 -3.20 -10.13
C GLY A 104 -4.71 -2.02 -9.64
N PHE A 105 -5.77 -2.30 -8.88
CA PHE A 105 -6.60 -1.28 -8.26
C PHE A 105 -5.80 -0.40 -7.27
N LEU A 106 -4.99 -1.01 -6.40
CA LEU A 106 -4.12 -0.29 -5.46
C LEU A 106 -3.12 0.60 -6.21
N LEU A 107 -2.49 0.08 -7.28
CA LEU A 107 -1.58 0.85 -8.13
C LEU A 107 -2.26 2.09 -8.72
N LEU A 108 -3.45 1.92 -9.31
CA LEU A 108 -4.22 3.03 -9.88
C LEU A 108 -4.61 4.06 -8.81
N ASN A 109 -5.01 3.62 -7.62
CA ASN A 109 -5.32 4.53 -6.52
C ASN A 109 -4.09 5.31 -6.06
N ILE A 110 -2.93 4.67 -5.96
CA ILE A 110 -1.67 5.34 -5.60
C ILE A 110 -1.30 6.40 -6.64
N ILE A 111 -1.44 6.09 -7.93
CA ILE A 111 -1.23 7.06 -9.02
C ILE A 111 -2.19 8.25 -8.87
N TYR A 112 -3.48 7.98 -8.61
CA TYR A 112 -4.47 9.03 -8.41
C TYR A 112 -4.19 9.92 -7.18
N VAL A 113 -3.81 9.30 -6.06
CA VAL A 113 -3.38 10.00 -4.83
C VAL A 113 -2.19 10.89 -5.12
N THR A 114 -1.22 10.40 -5.89
CA THR A 114 -0.03 11.18 -6.28
C THR A 114 -0.42 12.41 -7.09
N TYR A 115 -1.33 12.24 -8.04
CA TYR A 115 -1.87 13.35 -8.83
C TYR A 115 -2.58 14.39 -7.96
N ARG A 116 -3.45 13.97 -7.05
CA ARG A 116 -4.17 14.86 -6.11
C ARG A 116 -3.21 15.57 -5.15
N LEU A 117 -2.20 14.89 -4.65
CA LEU A 117 -1.17 15.50 -3.80
C LEU A 117 -0.37 16.56 -4.56
N ASN A 118 -0.05 16.30 -5.83
CA ASN A 118 0.61 17.30 -6.68
C ASN A 118 -0.28 18.53 -6.95
N LYS A 119 -1.60 18.34 -7.09
CA LYS A 119 -2.55 19.46 -7.14
C LYS A 119 -2.60 20.25 -5.84
N ALA A 120 -2.69 19.57 -4.70
CA ALA A 120 -2.64 20.21 -3.37
C ALA A 120 -1.37 21.06 -3.20
N VAL A 121 -0.21 20.55 -3.62
CA VAL A 121 1.06 21.31 -3.59
C VAL A 121 1.00 22.57 -4.47
N LYS A 122 0.37 22.51 -5.64
CA LYS A 122 0.22 23.67 -6.52
C LYS A 122 -0.73 24.70 -5.92
N ALA A 123 -1.89 24.27 -5.44
CA ALA A 123 -2.87 25.14 -4.78
C ALA A 123 -2.28 25.83 -3.55
N PHE A 124 -1.47 25.12 -2.74
CA PHE A 124 -0.75 25.72 -1.61
C PHE A 124 0.20 26.84 -2.05
N LYS A 125 0.95 26.65 -3.14
CA LYS A 125 1.84 27.70 -3.68
C LYS A 125 1.09 28.91 -4.22
N ASN A 126 -0.13 28.71 -4.74
CA ASN A 126 -0.99 29.77 -5.24
C ASN A 126 -1.84 30.44 -4.13
N SER A 127 -1.71 30.01 -2.87
CA SER A 127 -2.57 30.44 -1.75
C SER A 127 -4.07 30.13 -1.96
N GLU A 128 -4.39 29.11 -2.76
CA GLU A 128 -5.74 28.64 -3.05
C GLU A 128 -6.18 27.60 -2.00
N TYR A 129 -6.47 28.06 -0.78
CA TYR A 129 -6.71 27.18 0.37
C TYR A 129 -7.94 26.27 0.24
N VAL A 130 -8.96 26.68 -0.51
CA VAL A 130 -10.16 25.86 -0.76
C VAL A 130 -9.79 24.63 -1.59
N GLU A 131 -9.15 24.83 -2.74
CA GLU A 131 -8.72 23.73 -3.61
C GLU A 131 -7.69 22.82 -2.90
N LEU A 132 -6.79 23.42 -2.10
CA LEU A 132 -5.87 22.66 -1.26
C LEU A 132 -6.61 21.73 -0.30
N HIS A 133 -7.57 22.26 0.46
CA HIS A 133 -8.32 21.52 1.47
C HIS A 133 -9.14 20.39 0.84
N GLU A 134 -9.80 20.65 -0.29
CA GLU A 134 -10.57 19.64 -1.03
C GLU A 134 -9.69 18.48 -1.51
N ASN A 135 -8.53 18.78 -2.12
CA ASN A 135 -7.60 17.76 -2.58
C ASN A 135 -7.05 16.91 -1.43
N LEU A 136 -6.79 17.52 -0.28
CA LEU A 136 -6.34 16.82 0.93
C LEU A 136 -7.45 15.96 1.53
N ILE A 137 -8.68 16.47 1.67
CA ILE A 137 -9.81 15.69 2.18
C ILE A 137 -10.04 14.45 1.34
N VAL A 138 -10.14 14.61 0.02
CA VAL A 138 -10.38 13.49 -0.90
C VAL A 138 -9.30 12.41 -0.71
N THR A 139 -8.04 12.82 -0.61
CA THR A 139 -6.92 11.90 -0.44
C THR A 139 -6.97 11.19 0.92
N ILE A 140 -7.11 11.94 2.02
CA ILE A 140 -6.97 11.45 3.39
C ILE A 140 -8.19 10.62 3.82
N TYR A 141 -9.40 11.08 3.50
CA TYR A 141 -10.64 10.48 4.01
C TYR A 141 -11.22 9.40 3.10
N TYR A 142 -10.84 9.36 1.83
CA TYR A 142 -11.39 8.39 0.88
C TYR A 142 -10.33 7.44 0.35
N PHE A 143 -9.33 7.93 -0.39
CA PHE A 143 -8.40 7.07 -1.13
C PHE A 143 -7.48 6.24 -0.23
N ILE A 144 -6.97 6.82 0.85
CA ILE A 144 -6.07 6.13 1.77
C ILE A 144 -6.78 5.04 2.58
N PRO A 145 -7.94 5.29 3.23
CA PRO A 145 -8.68 4.22 3.88
C PRO A 145 -9.13 3.13 2.89
N LEU A 146 -9.44 3.51 1.64
CA LEU A 146 -9.73 2.55 0.58
C LEU A 146 -8.52 1.65 0.27
N ASN A 147 -7.31 2.22 0.18
CA ASN A 147 -6.08 1.44 0.00
C ASN A 147 -5.85 0.47 1.17
N VAL A 148 -6.07 0.90 2.41
CA VAL A 148 -5.95 0.02 3.59
C VAL A 148 -6.93 -1.14 3.50
N ALA A 149 -8.21 -0.87 3.17
CA ALA A 149 -9.24 -1.90 3.06
C ALA A 149 -8.89 -2.96 2.00
N PHE A 150 -8.48 -2.53 0.81
CA PHE A 150 -8.11 -3.45 -0.27
C PHE A 150 -6.82 -4.22 0.00
N ALA A 151 -5.83 -3.58 0.65
CA ALA A 151 -4.60 -4.27 1.03
C ALA A 151 -4.85 -5.36 2.09
N LEU A 152 -5.73 -5.09 3.06
CA LEU A 152 -6.17 -6.09 4.03
C LEU A 152 -6.93 -7.24 3.35
N LEU A 153 -7.83 -6.93 2.41
CA LEU A 153 -8.55 -7.95 1.64
C LEU A 153 -7.59 -8.83 0.83
N ALA A 154 -6.64 -8.23 0.12
CA ALA A 154 -5.62 -8.96 -0.65
C ALA A 154 -4.75 -9.85 0.24
N THR A 155 -4.41 -9.36 1.44
CA THR A 155 -3.64 -10.11 2.44
C THR A 155 -4.44 -11.29 2.99
N TYR A 156 -5.73 -11.08 3.31
CA TYR A 156 -6.63 -12.14 3.75
C TYR A 156 -6.73 -13.26 2.71
N LEU A 157 -6.89 -12.91 1.43
CA LEU A 157 -6.90 -13.89 0.35
C LEU A 157 -5.59 -14.68 0.26
N GLY A 158 -4.44 -14.02 0.44
CA GLY A 158 -3.15 -14.72 0.47
C GLY A 158 -3.02 -15.70 1.63
N ILE A 159 -3.44 -15.30 2.83
CA ILE A 159 -3.40 -16.17 4.02
C ILE A 159 -4.37 -17.35 3.88
N ALA A 160 -5.61 -17.10 3.46
CA ALA A 160 -6.67 -18.12 3.39
C ALA A 160 -6.31 -19.27 2.45
N TYR A 161 -5.61 -18.99 1.36
CA TYR A 161 -5.21 -19.98 0.38
C TYR A 161 -3.75 -20.44 0.52
N ARG A 162 -3.04 -19.96 1.55
CA ARG A 162 -1.60 -20.25 1.80
C ARG A 162 -0.69 -19.85 0.62
N GLU A 163 -1.12 -18.84 -0.12
CA GLU A 163 -0.48 -18.35 -1.34
C GLU A 163 -0.02 -16.91 -1.12
N PHE A 164 1.29 -16.71 -1.01
CA PHE A 164 1.88 -15.38 -0.88
C PHE A 164 2.25 -14.83 -2.25
#